data_AF-A0A317XQL6-F1
#
_entry.id   AF-A0A317XQL6-F1
#
_cell.length_a   1.000
_cell.length_b   1.000
_cell.length_c   1.000
_cell.angle_alpha   90.00
_cell.angle_beta   90.00
_cell.angle_gamma   90.00
#
_symmetry.space_group_name_H-M   'P 1'
#
loop_
_entity.id
_entity.type
_entity.pdbx_description
1 polymer ?
#
loop_
_entity_poly.entity_id
_entity_poly.type
_entity_poly.pdbx_seq_one_letter_code
_entity_poly.pdbx_strand_id
1 'polypeptide(L)'
;MASNSSYPTRPLGGSAKSIHIGRIAFGCMGMTWVDPKHYTPDQQAFETIKAAVDAGSNLLNSGAFYGPPSDPYANLKLLRRFFDAHPDYKSKTVLSVKGGMNVAAYSQKGMPGLQPDASVQHLEADLAEIRNQLGSDHGGKHVDIYEMARIDPSTEIEDVMYNMLSLSSQTYTDKSGNQQTGKGLFDHISLSEVGLDSIKRASAVAPIACIEIEVSPWERSAYDMGIVDFCSQQHVPILAYSPTGKGMLAGTIQSPDDIPEGDPRKHMDRLAGENFTQNLKLAHEFRKAAEAHNPPVTPTQLGLAWLIQSSPDPTNPVIVPLPGTSKAARARENAQAATLHIDAETKSQIDSLISGFQVAGGRYNEAARQHSKLWG
;
A
#
# COMPACT_ATOMS: atom_id res chain seq x y z
N MET A 1 8.40 31.51 -12.64
CA MET A 1 8.45 31.45 -11.17
C MET A 1 7.63 30.24 -10.76
N ALA A 2 8.29 29.11 -10.48
CA ALA A 2 7.59 27.89 -10.08
C ALA A 2 6.94 28.14 -8.71
N SER A 3 5.62 27.99 -8.61
CA SER A 3 4.93 28.10 -7.33
C SER A 3 5.47 27.01 -6.41
N ASN A 4 6.17 27.44 -5.37
CA ASN A 4 6.68 26.62 -4.27
C ASN A 4 5.51 26.14 -3.38
N SER A 5 4.43 25.60 -3.95
CA SER A 5 3.41 24.90 -3.16
C SER A 5 3.95 23.52 -2.87
N SER A 6 4.60 23.35 -1.71
CA SER A 6 4.92 22.02 -1.20
C SER A 6 3.62 21.22 -1.11
N TYR A 7 3.58 20.04 -1.75
CA TYR A 7 2.46 19.12 -1.60
C TYR A 7 2.19 18.87 -0.11
N PRO A 8 0.92 18.76 0.31
CA PRO A 8 0.62 18.58 1.72
C PRO A 8 1.19 17.25 2.20
N THR A 9 1.72 17.27 3.41
CA THR A 9 2.31 16.11 4.06
C THR A 9 1.57 15.76 5.34
N ARG A 10 1.90 14.59 5.89
CA ARG A 10 1.49 14.15 7.22
C ARG A 10 2.62 13.40 7.93
N PRO A 11 2.69 13.46 9.26
CA PRO A 11 3.61 12.60 9.99
C PRO A 11 3.14 11.14 9.90
N LEU A 12 4.09 10.21 9.90
CA LEU A 12 3.81 8.80 10.21
C LEU A 12 3.35 8.63 11.67
N GLY A 13 2.92 7.43 12.04
CA GLY A 13 2.52 7.07 13.40
C GLY A 13 3.71 6.66 14.28
N GLY A 14 3.41 6.39 15.56
CA GLY A 14 4.32 5.69 16.46
C GLY A 14 5.72 6.30 16.59
N SER A 15 6.76 5.47 16.46
CA SER A 15 8.17 5.88 16.54
C SER A 15 8.62 6.70 15.34
N ALA A 16 7.84 6.70 14.25
CA ALA A 16 8.13 7.42 13.02
C ALA A 16 7.49 8.82 12.94
N LYS A 17 6.88 9.32 14.02
CA LYS A 17 6.10 10.58 14.00
C LYS A 17 6.84 11.86 13.58
N SER A 18 8.18 11.85 13.58
CA SER A 18 9.00 12.95 13.04
C SER A 18 9.15 12.89 11.51
N ILE A 19 8.93 11.72 10.91
CA ILE A 19 9.05 11.47 9.48
C ILE A 19 7.75 11.88 8.80
N HIS A 20 7.85 12.80 7.84
CA HIS A 20 6.71 13.30 7.08
C HIS A 20 6.65 12.66 5.70
N ILE A 21 5.45 12.22 5.33
CA ILE A 21 5.15 11.64 4.02
C ILE A 21 4.09 12.49 3.30
N GLY A 22 4.07 12.47 1.97
CA GLY A 22 2.99 13.06 1.19
C GLY A 22 1.63 12.45 1.51
N ARG A 23 0.56 13.21 1.25
CA ARG A 23 -0.82 12.69 1.39
C ARG A 23 -1.19 11.63 0.32
N ILE A 24 -0.32 11.38 -0.65
CA ILE A 24 -0.39 10.27 -1.61
C ILE A 24 0.95 9.53 -1.57
N ALA A 25 0.93 8.22 -1.35
CA ALA A 25 2.10 7.36 -1.42
C ALA A 25 2.24 6.70 -2.80
N PHE A 26 3.39 6.08 -3.09
CA PHE A 26 3.65 5.45 -4.40
C PHE A 26 3.84 3.93 -4.31
N GLY A 27 2.93 3.18 -4.91
CA GLY A 27 2.98 1.71 -4.97
C GLY A 27 3.82 1.21 -6.15
N CYS A 28 4.86 0.42 -5.87
CA CYS A 28 5.78 -0.07 -6.90
C CYS A 28 5.42 -1.45 -7.46
N MET A 29 4.49 -2.18 -6.84
CA MET A 29 4.13 -3.58 -7.16
C MET A 29 3.89 -3.83 -8.66
N GLY A 30 3.10 -2.97 -9.30
CA GLY A 30 2.68 -3.16 -10.70
C GLY A 30 3.80 -3.03 -11.74
N MET A 31 5.01 -2.60 -11.36
CA MET A 31 6.14 -2.51 -12.28
C MET A 31 6.76 -3.88 -12.59
N THR A 32 6.59 -4.85 -11.69
CA THR A 32 7.26 -6.15 -11.73
C THR A 32 6.37 -7.34 -11.38
N TRP A 33 5.18 -7.13 -10.81
CA TRP A 33 4.25 -8.24 -10.50
C TRP A 33 3.42 -8.66 -11.73
N VAL A 34 4.14 -9.04 -12.78
CA VAL A 34 3.66 -9.46 -14.11
C VAL A 34 4.61 -10.50 -14.69
N ASP A 35 4.32 -11.05 -15.87
CA ASP A 35 5.29 -11.84 -16.64
C ASP A 35 6.59 -11.04 -16.85
N PRO A 36 7.79 -11.62 -16.63
CA PRO A 36 9.07 -10.92 -16.80
C PRO A 36 9.25 -10.18 -18.12
N LYS A 37 8.66 -10.67 -19.23
CA LYS A 37 8.72 -10.01 -20.54
C LYS A 37 7.96 -8.67 -20.58
N HIS A 38 7.14 -8.41 -19.57
CA HIS A 38 6.31 -7.21 -19.41
C HIS A 38 6.74 -6.34 -18.23
N TYR A 39 7.90 -6.61 -17.61
CA TYR A 39 8.47 -5.70 -16.62
C TYR A 39 8.60 -4.29 -17.18
N THR A 40 8.35 -3.30 -16.33
CA THR A 40 8.59 -1.90 -16.70
C THR A 40 10.09 -1.71 -16.91
N PRO A 41 10.55 -1.22 -18.08
CA PRO A 41 11.97 -0.97 -18.31
C PRO A 41 12.55 0.05 -17.33
N ASP A 42 13.81 -0.12 -16.93
CA ASP A 42 14.47 0.72 -15.92
C ASP A 42 14.32 2.22 -16.20
N GLN A 43 14.57 2.67 -17.43
CA GLN A 43 14.43 4.09 -17.78
C GLN A 43 13.02 4.62 -17.45
N GLN A 44 11.98 3.90 -17.86
CA GLN A 44 10.59 4.28 -17.62
C GLN A 44 10.23 4.20 -16.13
N ALA A 45 10.69 3.16 -15.43
CA ALA A 45 10.46 3.00 -14.00
C ALA A 45 11.12 4.14 -13.21
N PHE A 46 12.37 4.48 -13.51
CA PHE A 46 13.12 5.53 -12.82
C PHE A 46 12.49 6.90 -13.07
N GLU A 47 12.13 7.22 -14.31
CA GLU A 47 11.40 8.44 -14.65
C GLU A 47 10.07 8.55 -13.88
N THR A 48 9.38 7.42 -13.68
CA THR A 48 8.12 7.37 -12.94
C THR A 48 8.31 7.55 -11.44
N ILE A 49 9.30 6.87 -10.83
CA ILE A 49 9.61 7.01 -9.40
C ILE A 49 10.03 8.44 -9.10
N LYS A 50 10.92 9.03 -9.91
CA LYS A 50 11.32 10.45 -9.77
C LYS A 50 10.11 11.36 -9.85
N ALA A 51 9.26 11.17 -10.85
CA ALA A 51 8.04 11.96 -11.03
C ALA A 51 7.08 11.88 -9.84
N ALA A 52 6.97 10.73 -9.18
CA ALA A 52 6.18 10.57 -7.97
C ALA A 52 6.81 11.33 -6.78
N VAL A 53 8.10 11.07 -6.51
CA VAL A 53 8.83 11.64 -5.37
C VAL A 53 8.94 13.16 -5.48
N ASP A 54 9.28 13.67 -6.66
CA ASP A 54 9.38 15.12 -6.93
C ASP A 54 8.01 15.80 -6.84
N ALA A 55 6.92 15.05 -7.02
CA ALA A 55 5.55 15.51 -6.80
C ALA A 55 5.03 15.24 -5.37
N GLY A 56 5.91 14.93 -4.41
CA GLY A 56 5.56 14.79 -3.00
C GLY A 56 5.17 13.38 -2.54
N SER A 57 5.07 12.40 -3.44
CA SER A 57 4.86 10.99 -3.08
C SER A 57 6.17 10.32 -2.67
N ASN A 58 6.70 10.73 -1.53
CA ASN A 58 8.00 10.30 -1.01
C ASN A 58 7.98 8.96 -0.25
N LEU A 59 6.83 8.41 0.10
CA LEU A 59 6.74 7.02 0.60
C LEU A 59 6.62 6.06 -0.59
N LEU A 60 7.67 5.25 -0.80
CA LEU A 60 7.69 4.16 -1.78
C LEU A 60 7.30 2.86 -1.09
N ASN A 61 6.31 2.16 -1.63
CA ASN A 61 5.88 0.85 -1.13
C ASN A 61 6.32 -0.27 -2.06
N SER A 62 6.97 -1.29 -1.50
CA SER A 62 7.52 -2.47 -2.18
C SER A 62 7.29 -3.74 -1.34
N GLY A 63 7.83 -4.87 -1.79
CA GLY A 63 7.72 -6.14 -1.08
C GLY A 63 8.66 -7.22 -1.61
N ALA A 64 9.02 -8.17 -0.74
CA ALA A 64 9.88 -9.33 -1.01
C ALA A 64 9.32 -10.25 -2.12
N PHE A 65 8.02 -10.21 -2.35
CA PHE A 65 7.28 -11.05 -3.30
C PHE A 65 6.61 -10.24 -4.42
N TYR A 66 7.05 -9.00 -4.65
CA TYR A 66 6.56 -8.15 -5.76
C TYR A 66 7.21 -8.52 -7.09
N GLY A 67 7.12 -9.79 -7.44
CA GLY A 67 7.51 -10.35 -8.72
C GLY A 67 6.81 -11.70 -8.94
N PRO A 68 6.89 -12.28 -10.14
CA PRO A 68 6.40 -13.62 -10.42
C PRO A 68 7.19 -14.67 -9.61
N PRO A 69 6.69 -15.91 -9.49
CA PRO A 69 7.41 -16.98 -8.77
C PRO A 69 8.83 -17.24 -9.29
N SER A 70 9.09 -16.99 -10.58
CA SER A 70 10.43 -17.11 -11.18
C SER A 70 11.41 -16.02 -10.75
N ASP A 71 10.93 -14.89 -10.23
CA ASP A 71 11.75 -13.78 -9.73
C ASP A 71 10.98 -12.96 -8.67
N PRO A 72 10.75 -13.50 -7.46
CA PRO A 72 9.86 -12.86 -6.47
C PRO A 72 10.35 -11.48 -6.02
N TYR A 73 11.67 -11.30 -5.95
CA TYR A 73 12.34 -10.08 -5.49
C TYR A 73 12.51 -9.02 -6.60
N ALA A 74 11.89 -9.20 -7.76
CA ALA A 74 12.06 -8.33 -8.93
C ALA A 74 11.92 -6.83 -8.60
N ASN A 75 10.96 -6.46 -7.74
CA ASN A 75 10.75 -5.06 -7.36
C ASN A 75 11.88 -4.48 -6.52
N LEU A 76 12.45 -5.26 -5.59
CA LEU A 76 13.59 -4.83 -4.78
C LEU A 76 14.84 -4.66 -5.66
N LYS A 77 15.05 -5.56 -6.62
CA LYS A 77 16.12 -5.43 -7.62
C LYS A 77 15.95 -4.18 -8.48
N LEU A 78 14.72 -3.85 -8.88
CA LEU A 78 14.41 -2.60 -9.60
C LEU A 78 14.74 -1.37 -8.75
N LEU A 79 14.32 -1.35 -7.48
CA LEU A 79 14.60 -0.25 -6.57
C LEU A 79 16.10 -0.13 -6.27
N ARG A 80 16.84 -1.24 -6.15
CA ARG A 80 18.30 -1.22 -6.04
C ARG A 80 18.93 -0.47 -7.21
N ARG A 81 18.60 -0.85 -8.45
CA ARG A 81 19.13 -0.19 -9.66
C ARG A 81 18.73 1.28 -9.72
N PHE A 82 17.50 1.61 -9.30
CA PHE A 82 17.04 3.00 -9.19
C PHE A 82 17.92 3.82 -8.24
N PHE A 83 18.16 3.33 -7.03
CA PHE A 83 18.95 4.03 -6.02
C PHE A 83 20.45 4.05 -6.32
N ASP A 84 20.97 3.10 -7.09
CA ASP A 84 22.34 3.14 -7.61
C ASP A 84 22.49 4.21 -8.70
N ALA A 85 21.49 4.34 -9.59
CA ALA A 85 21.47 5.37 -10.63
C ALA A 85 21.15 6.78 -10.08
N HIS A 86 20.41 6.86 -8.98
CA HIS A 86 19.90 8.10 -8.39
C HIS A 86 20.10 8.13 -6.86
N PRO A 87 21.36 8.17 -6.38
CA PRO A 87 21.66 8.03 -4.95
C PRO A 87 21.08 9.15 -4.08
N ASP A 88 20.85 10.34 -4.63
CA ASP A 88 20.23 11.48 -3.94
C ASP A 88 18.76 11.21 -3.55
N TYR A 89 18.10 10.24 -4.18
CA TYR A 89 16.74 9.86 -3.82
C TYR A 89 16.67 9.01 -2.54
N LYS A 90 17.77 8.40 -2.09
CA LYS A 90 17.80 7.60 -0.85
C LYS A 90 17.34 8.39 0.38
N SER A 91 17.73 9.67 0.46
CA SER A 91 17.34 10.60 1.53
C SER A 91 16.05 11.36 1.25
N LYS A 92 15.53 11.28 0.02
CA LYS A 92 14.24 11.90 -0.36
C LYS A 92 13.07 10.96 -0.17
N THR A 93 13.32 9.67 0.09
CA THR A 93 12.29 8.64 0.15
C THR A 93 12.26 7.89 1.47
N VAL A 94 11.05 7.55 1.90
CA VAL A 94 10.77 6.52 2.90
C VAL A 94 10.40 5.24 2.16
N LEU A 95 11.10 4.14 2.40
CA LEU A 95 10.86 2.84 1.79
C LEU A 95 10.14 1.92 2.77
N SER A 96 8.90 1.56 2.45
CA SER A 96 8.13 0.51 3.12
C SER A 96 8.23 -0.79 2.34
N VAL A 97 8.69 -1.87 2.98
CA VAL A 97 8.84 -3.19 2.35
C VAL A 97 7.99 -4.22 3.07
N LYS A 98 7.08 -4.85 2.33
CA LYS A 98 6.34 -6.02 2.79
C LYS A 98 7.20 -7.26 2.83
N GLY A 99 7.12 -7.98 3.94
CA GLY A 99 7.75 -9.28 4.15
C GLY A 99 6.93 -10.19 5.06
N GLY A 100 7.59 -11.18 5.65
CA GLY A 100 6.98 -12.18 6.53
C GLY A 100 6.19 -13.23 5.76
N MET A 101 6.51 -13.44 4.49
CA MET A 101 5.89 -14.46 3.64
C MET A 101 6.94 -15.50 3.23
N ASN A 102 6.52 -16.74 3.00
CA ASN A 102 7.42 -17.81 2.55
C ASN A 102 7.74 -17.67 1.05
N VAL A 103 8.72 -16.83 0.72
CA VAL A 103 9.14 -16.56 -0.66
C VAL A 103 9.73 -17.80 -1.33
N ALA A 104 10.43 -18.67 -0.59
CA ALA A 104 10.98 -19.91 -1.14
C ALA A 104 9.88 -20.87 -1.61
N ALA A 105 8.82 -21.05 -0.81
CA ALA A 105 7.66 -21.84 -1.19
C ALA A 105 6.87 -21.16 -2.31
N TYR A 106 6.77 -19.82 -2.33
CA TYR A 106 6.18 -19.08 -3.43
C TYR A 106 6.88 -19.35 -4.76
N SER A 107 8.22 -19.33 -4.80
CA SER A 107 8.97 -19.65 -6.02
C SER A 107 8.70 -21.04 -6.57
N GLN A 108 8.42 -22.01 -5.69
CA GLN A 108 8.19 -23.40 -6.07
C GLN A 108 6.73 -23.70 -6.43
N LYS A 109 5.78 -23.09 -5.72
CA LYS A 109 4.35 -23.48 -5.75
C LYS A 109 3.45 -22.36 -6.28
N GLY A 110 3.99 -21.19 -6.58
CA GLY A 110 3.20 -19.99 -6.89
C GLY A 110 2.40 -19.52 -5.68
N MET A 111 1.28 -18.83 -5.92
CA MET A 111 0.44 -18.22 -4.87
C MET A 111 0.08 -19.16 -3.70
N PRO A 112 -0.23 -20.45 -3.91
CA PRO A 112 -0.44 -21.40 -2.79
C PRO A 112 0.73 -21.50 -1.81
N GLY A 113 1.97 -21.29 -2.28
CA GLY A 113 3.17 -21.31 -1.44
C GLY A 113 3.44 -20.01 -0.67
N LEU A 114 2.78 -18.90 -1.02
CA LEU A 114 2.98 -17.61 -0.38
C LEU A 114 2.17 -17.53 0.91
N GLN A 115 2.64 -18.23 1.95
CA GLN A 115 2.02 -18.28 3.28
C GLN A 115 2.77 -17.39 4.26
N PRO A 116 2.08 -16.76 5.25
CA PRO A 116 2.74 -15.98 6.28
C PRO A 116 3.54 -16.88 7.24
N ASP A 117 4.66 -16.38 7.72
CA ASP A 117 5.44 -16.94 8.82
C ASP A 117 6.03 -15.78 9.62
N ALA A 118 5.58 -15.63 10.87
CA ALA A 118 5.98 -14.53 11.73
C ALA A 118 6.95 -14.98 12.85
N SER A 119 7.53 -16.17 12.72
CA SER A 119 8.61 -16.61 13.61
C SER A 119 9.83 -15.68 13.47
N VAL A 120 10.51 -15.39 14.57
CA VAL A 120 11.68 -14.50 14.55
C VAL A 120 12.77 -15.01 13.59
N GLN A 121 12.95 -16.33 13.48
CA GLN A 121 13.91 -16.93 12.56
C GLN A 121 13.56 -16.68 11.10
N HIS A 122 12.28 -16.82 10.73
CA HIS A 122 11.83 -16.54 9.36
C HIS A 122 11.90 -15.05 9.04
N LEU A 123 11.42 -14.19 9.93
CA LEU A 123 11.47 -12.73 9.74
C LEU A 123 12.91 -12.23 9.59
N GLU A 124 13.85 -12.76 10.36
CA GLU A 124 15.27 -12.41 10.24
C GLU A 124 15.86 -12.86 8.90
N ALA A 125 15.55 -14.07 8.44
CA ALA A 125 16.00 -14.57 7.14
C ALA A 125 15.41 -13.78 5.97
N ASP A 126 14.11 -13.44 6.04
CA ASP A 126 13.43 -12.62 5.04
C ASP A 126 14.04 -11.21 4.98
N LEU A 127 14.27 -10.56 6.13
CA LEU A 127 14.94 -9.26 6.20
C LEU A 127 16.38 -9.31 5.68
N ALA A 128 17.14 -10.37 5.97
CA ALA A 128 18.49 -10.54 5.43
C ALA A 128 18.46 -10.58 3.90
N GLU A 129 17.52 -11.32 3.31
CA GLU A 129 17.39 -11.40 1.84
C GLU A 129 16.86 -10.10 1.22
N ILE A 130 15.87 -9.44 1.84
CA ILE A 130 15.41 -8.10 1.42
C ILE A 130 16.59 -7.13 1.37
N ARG A 131 17.40 -7.09 2.43
CA ARG A 131 18.57 -6.20 2.53
C ARG A 131 19.64 -6.56 1.52
N ASN A 132 19.86 -7.84 1.26
CA ASN A 132 20.76 -8.32 0.22
C ASN A 132 20.33 -7.80 -1.18
N GLN A 133 19.05 -7.96 -1.53
CA GLN A 133 18.50 -7.50 -2.81
C GLN A 133 18.55 -5.96 -2.95
N LEU A 134 18.32 -5.23 -1.85
CA LEU A 134 18.44 -3.77 -1.80
C LEU A 134 19.88 -3.27 -1.64
N GLY A 135 20.84 -4.16 -1.37
CA GLY A 135 22.22 -3.81 -1.06
C GLY A 135 22.41 -2.96 0.19
N SER A 136 21.52 -3.04 1.17
CA SER A 136 21.50 -2.13 2.33
C SER A 136 22.85 -2.08 3.05
N ASP A 137 23.54 -3.21 3.17
CA ASP A 137 24.86 -3.35 3.80
C ASP A 137 26.03 -2.98 2.88
N HIS A 138 25.74 -2.62 1.62
CA HIS A 138 26.71 -2.25 0.58
C HIS A 138 26.43 -0.86 0.00
N GLY A 139 25.89 0.04 0.83
CA GLY A 139 25.58 1.42 0.46
C GLY A 139 24.30 1.59 -0.35
N GLY A 140 23.48 0.54 -0.51
CA GLY A 140 22.14 0.58 -1.08
C GLY A 140 21.12 1.28 -0.18
N LYS A 141 19.82 1.05 -0.41
CA LYS A 141 18.76 1.71 0.38
C LYS A 141 18.40 0.86 1.59
N HIS A 142 18.55 1.43 2.78
CA HIS A 142 18.05 0.86 4.05
C HIS A 142 16.52 0.74 4.04
N VAL A 143 16.00 -0.25 4.79
CA VAL A 143 14.57 -0.48 4.96
C VAL A 143 14.06 0.43 6.09
N ASP A 144 13.40 1.53 5.73
CA ASP A 144 12.88 2.47 6.74
C ASP A 144 11.67 1.85 7.48
N ILE A 145 10.78 1.18 6.76
CA ILE A 145 9.59 0.52 7.33
C ILE A 145 9.57 -0.94 6.87
N TYR A 146 9.50 -1.86 7.82
CA TYR A 146 9.21 -3.27 7.55
C TYR A 146 7.76 -3.57 7.89
N GLU A 147 7.07 -4.14 6.91
CA GLU A 147 5.63 -4.34 6.95
C GLU A 147 5.33 -5.84 6.92
N MET A 148 4.74 -6.37 7.98
CA MET A 148 4.24 -7.75 7.96
C MET A 148 3.04 -7.80 7.00
N ALA A 149 3.19 -8.59 5.92
CA ALA A 149 2.24 -8.58 4.82
C ALA A 149 0.88 -9.20 5.17
N ARG A 150 0.86 -10.22 6.04
CA ARG A 150 -0.34 -10.95 6.48
C ARG A 150 -0.13 -11.47 7.90
N ILE A 151 -1.21 -11.62 8.65
CA ILE A 151 -1.18 -12.28 9.96
C ILE A 151 -0.81 -13.75 9.78
N ASP A 152 0.21 -14.19 10.51
CA ASP A 152 0.50 -15.61 10.71
C ASP A 152 -0.50 -16.20 11.71
N PRO A 153 -1.37 -17.13 11.31
CA PRO A 153 -2.36 -17.72 12.21
C PRO A 153 -1.76 -18.61 13.31
N SER A 154 -0.46 -18.91 13.22
CA SER A 154 0.25 -19.77 14.18
C SER A 154 0.95 -18.98 15.29
N THR A 155 0.96 -17.64 15.19
CA THR A 155 1.68 -16.76 16.11
C THR A 155 0.76 -15.65 16.60
N GLU A 156 0.63 -15.48 17.92
CA GLU A 156 -0.16 -14.38 18.49
C GLU A 156 0.42 -13.02 18.11
N ILE A 157 -0.45 -12.03 17.89
CA ILE A 157 -0.03 -10.72 17.36
C ILE A 157 1.00 -10.02 18.26
N GLU A 158 0.89 -10.14 19.59
CA GLU A 158 1.88 -9.59 20.51
C GLU A 158 3.26 -10.20 20.30
N ASP A 159 3.33 -11.49 20.01
CA ASP A 159 4.57 -12.22 19.78
C ASP A 159 5.18 -11.82 18.44
N VAL A 160 4.34 -11.63 17.42
CA VAL A 160 4.76 -11.01 16.15
C VAL A 160 5.39 -9.64 16.39
N MET A 161 4.76 -8.78 17.19
CA MET A 161 5.30 -7.44 17.48
C MET A 161 6.63 -7.50 18.22
N TYR A 162 6.80 -8.39 19.21
CA TYR A 162 8.09 -8.58 19.88
C TYR A 162 9.16 -9.13 18.96
N ASN A 163 8.80 -10.07 18.07
CA ASN A 163 9.72 -10.60 17.06
C ASN A 163 10.19 -9.48 16.13
N MET A 164 9.28 -8.65 15.62
CA MET A 164 9.62 -7.48 14.80
C MET A 164 10.49 -6.47 15.56
N LEU A 165 10.15 -6.16 16.82
CA LEU A 165 10.94 -5.26 17.66
C LEU A 165 12.38 -5.75 17.83
N SER A 166 12.58 -7.06 18.05
CA SER A 166 13.91 -7.67 18.20
C SER A 166 14.81 -7.52 16.97
N LEU A 167 14.21 -7.30 15.79
CA LEU A 167 14.92 -7.13 14.52
C LEU A 167 15.02 -5.65 14.09
N SER A 168 14.19 -4.77 14.65
CA SER A 168 14.17 -3.33 14.36
C SER A 168 15.35 -2.57 15.00
N SER A 169 15.52 -1.28 14.69
CA SER A 169 16.46 -0.38 15.38
C SER A 169 15.90 0.22 16.68
N GLN A 170 14.68 -0.16 17.08
CA GLN A 170 14.01 0.41 18.23
C GLN A 170 14.50 -0.22 19.55
N THR A 171 14.53 0.61 20.60
CA THR A 171 14.66 0.17 21.98
C THR A 171 13.26 -0.12 22.55
N TYR A 172 13.10 -1.25 23.22
CA TYR A 172 11.81 -1.71 23.74
C TYR A 172 11.96 -2.46 25.07
N THR A 173 10.87 -2.57 25.81
CA THR A 173 10.78 -3.42 27.00
C THR A 173 10.34 -4.81 26.57
N ASP A 174 11.13 -5.86 26.83
CA ASP A 174 10.73 -7.24 26.55
C ASP A 174 9.64 -7.74 27.52
N LYS A 175 9.10 -8.94 27.26
CA LYS A 175 8.08 -9.57 28.11
C LYS A 175 8.51 -9.80 29.56
N SER A 176 9.81 -9.80 29.85
CA SER A 176 10.38 -9.95 31.19
C SER A 176 10.63 -8.60 31.88
N GLY A 177 10.32 -7.49 31.23
CA GLY A 177 10.50 -6.13 31.77
C GLY A 177 11.88 -5.54 31.52
N ASN A 178 12.76 -6.18 30.75
CA ASN A 178 14.10 -5.68 30.49
C ASN A 178 14.13 -4.77 29.26
N GLN A 179 14.96 -3.73 29.30
CA GLN A 179 15.25 -2.91 28.11
C GLN A 179 16.13 -3.70 27.14
N GLN A 180 15.71 -3.76 25.88
CA GLN A 180 16.42 -4.37 24.76
C GLN A 180 16.53 -3.35 23.62
N THR A 181 17.53 -3.49 22.76
CA THR A 181 17.59 -2.82 21.46
C THR A 181 17.68 -3.88 20.38
N GLY A 182 16.83 -3.78 19.36
CA GLY A 182 16.81 -4.76 18.29
C GLY A 182 18.05 -4.71 17.40
N LYS A 183 18.11 -5.63 16.42
CA LYS A 183 19.27 -5.82 15.54
C LYS A 183 19.49 -4.71 14.51
N GLY A 184 18.56 -3.76 14.35
CA GLY A 184 18.69 -2.65 13.41
C GLY A 184 18.57 -3.03 11.93
N LEU A 185 17.85 -4.12 11.61
CA LEU A 185 17.65 -4.56 10.23
C LEU A 185 16.68 -3.67 9.45
N PHE A 186 15.83 -2.93 10.16
CA PHE A 186 14.91 -1.89 9.67
C PHE A 186 14.57 -0.93 10.81
N ASP A 187 13.89 0.20 10.54
CA ASP A 187 13.63 1.21 11.57
C ASP A 187 12.24 1.10 12.21
N HIS A 188 11.19 1.07 11.40
CA HIS A 188 9.82 1.18 11.90
C HIS A 188 8.92 0.01 11.51
N ILE A 189 7.93 -0.27 12.35
CA ILE A 189 7.00 -1.39 12.19
C ILE A 189 5.71 -0.92 11.50
N SER A 190 5.26 -1.68 10.51
CA SER A 190 3.96 -1.54 9.86
C SER A 190 3.28 -2.91 9.77
N LEU A 191 1.95 -2.91 9.65
CA LEU A 191 1.13 -4.12 9.49
C LEU A 191 0.20 -3.97 8.28
N SER A 192 -0.07 -5.08 7.60
CA SER A 192 -0.96 -5.13 6.44
C SER A 192 -2.10 -6.12 6.60
N GLU A 193 -3.30 -5.75 6.15
CA GLU A 193 -4.51 -6.60 6.16
C GLU A 193 -4.86 -7.19 7.54
N VAL A 194 -4.67 -6.37 8.58
CA VAL A 194 -4.96 -6.69 9.98
C VAL A 194 -6.32 -6.11 10.42
N GLY A 195 -7.09 -6.87 11.20
CA GLY A 195 -8.37 -6.44 11.77
C GLY A 195 -8.22 -5.51 12.98
N LEU A 196 -9.31 -4.84 13.39
CA LEU A 196 -9.29 -3.83 14.45
C LEU A 196 -8.74 -4.36 15.78
N ASP A 197 -9.16 -5.53 16.23
CA ASP A 197 -8.74 -6.08 17.52
C ASP A 197 -7.24 -6.43 17.52
N SER A 198 -6.74 -6.99 16.42
CA SER A 198 -5.31 -7.25 16.21
C SER A 198 -4.51 -5.94 16.19
N ILE A 199 -5.01 -4.88 15.54
CA ILE A 199 -4.37 -3.56 15.55
C ILE A 199 -4.26 -3.01 16.99
N LYS A 200 -5.33 -3.09 17.78
CA LYS A 200 -5.33 -2.62 19.18
C LYS A 200 -4.30 -3.36 20.03
N ARG A 201 -4.29 -4.69 19.94
CA ARG A 201 -3.34 -5.56 20.64
C ARG A 201 -1.90 -5.27 20.23
N ALA A 202 -1.65 -5.16 18.92
CA ALA A 202 -0.33 -4.81 18.39
C ALA A 202 0.17 -3.44 18.88
N SER A 203 -0.71 -2.44 18.86
CA SER A 203 -0.40 -1.06 19.28
C SER A 203 -0.07 -0.95 20.76
N ALA A 204 -0.54 -1.90 21.58
CA ALA A 204 -0.19 -1.95 23.00
C ALA A 204 1.22 -2.49 23.24
N VAL A 205 1.80 -3.22 22.28
CA VAL A 205 3.16 -3.80 22.38
C VAL A 205 4.20 -2.88 21.75
N ALA A 206 3.95 -2.41 20.53
CA ALA A 206 4.92 -1.62 19.80
C ALA A 206 4.26 -0.45 19.05
N PRO A 207 4.98 0.67 18.89
CA PRO A 207 4.47 1.78 18.11
C PRO A 207 4.42 1.42 16.61
N ILE A 208 3.26 1.67 15.99
CA ILE A 208 3.01 1.37 14.57
C ILE A 208 3.17 2.65 13.73
N ALA A 209 3.98 2.58 12.68
CA ALA A 209 4.23 3.71 11.79
C ALA A 209 3.10 3.95 10.78
N CYS A 210 2.46 2.88 10.30
CA CYS A 210 1.28 2.93 9.45
C CYS A 210 0.61 1.55 9.41
N ILE A 211 -0.65 1.53 8.93
CA ILE A 211 -1.37 0.31 8.59
C ILE A 211 -1.65 0.34 7.08
N GLU A 212 -1.39 -0.75 6.38
CA GLU A 212 -1.78 -0.87 4.98
C GLU A 212 -3.00 -1.78 4.82
N ILE A 213 -4.03 -1.29 4.14
CA ILE A 213 -5.30 -2.00 3.97
C ILE A 213 -5.99 -1.55 2.68
N GLU A 214 -6.75 -2.44 2.05
CA GLU A 214 -7.52 -2.04 0.87
C GLU A 214 -8.62 -1.09 1.27
N VAL A 215 -8.58 0.13 0.72
CA VAL A 215 -9.63 1.13 0.92
C VAL A 215 -9.83 1.87 -0.39
N SER A 216 -11.09 1.93 -0.84
CA SER A 216 -11.47 2.74 -1.99
C SER A 216 -12.98 3.04 -1.97
N PRO A 217 -13.51 3.84 -2.91
CA PRO A 217 -14.96 3.96 -3.09
C PRO A 217 -15.70 2.61 -3.25
N TRP A 218 -15.01 1.54 -3.64
CA TRP A 218 -15.58 0.20 -3.83
C TRP A 218 -15.37 -0.76 -2.64
N GLU A 219 -14.57 -0.36 -1.64
CA GLU A 219 -14.09 -1.23 -0.56
C GLU A 219 -14.06 -0.41 0.71
N ARG A 220 -15.12 -0.58 1.48
CA ARG A 220 -15.45 0.22 2.65
C ARG A 220 -15.31 -0.57 3.95
N SER A 221 -14.91 -1.84 3.89
CA SER A 221 -14.84 -2.71 5.09
C SER A 221 -13.95 -2.14 6.20
N ALA A 222 -12.87 -1.42 5.87
CA ALA A 222 -12.04 -0.75 6.88
C ALA A 222 -12.79 0.33 7.69
N TYR A 223 -13.77 1.01 7.07
CA TYR A 223 -14.65 1.94 7.78
C TYR A 223 -15.64 1.15 8.65
N ASP A 224 -16.29 0.14 8.08
CA ASP A 224 -17.33 -0.65 8.77
C ASP A 224 -16.77 -1.41 9.98
N MET A 225 -15.53 -1.85 9.90
CA MET A 225 -14.81 -2.51 11.00
C MET A 225 -14.26 -1.53 12.05
N GLY A 226 -14.42 -0.21 11.87
CA GLY A 226 -13.91 0.82 12.79
C GLY A 226 -12.39 1.01 12.76
N ILE A 227 -11.69 0.47 11.76
CA ILE A 227 -10.22 0.60 11.61
C ILE A 227 -9.87 2.06 11.29
N VAL A 228 -10.62 2.70 10.41
CA VAL A 228 -10.38 4.10 10.02
C VAL A 228 -10.53 5.04 11.23
N ASP A 229 -11.57 4.87 12.03
CA ASP A 229 -11.82 5.69 13.23
C ASP A 229 -10.71 5.49 14.26
N PHE A 230 -10.33 4.24 14.54
CA PHE A 230 -9.25 3.94 15.47
C PHE A 230 -7.93 4.56 15.02
N CYS A 231 -7.56 4.39 13.74
CA CYS A 231 -6.33 4.95 13.19
C CYS A 231 -6.35 6.48 13.24
N SER A 232 -7.50 7.12 12.99
CA SER A 232 -7.67 8.57 13.10
C SER A 232 -7.42 9.05 14.54
N GLN A 233 -7.99 8.37 15.53
CA GLN A 233 -7.82 8.68 16.96
C GLN A 233 -6.37 8.47 17.44
N GLN A 234 -5.69 7.43 16.93
CA GLN A 234 -4.29 7.13 17.27
C GLN A 234 -3.27 7.89 16.40
N HIS A 235 -3.74 8.69 15.44
CA HIS A 235 -2.91 9.37 14.44
C HIS A 235 -2.00 8.43 13.62
N VAL A 236 -2.40 7.17 13.40
CA VAL A 236 -1.65 6.18 12.61
C VAL A 236 -2.12 6.22 11.16
N PRO A 237 -1.29 6.57 10.17
CA PRO A 237 -1.69 6.58 8.77
C PRO A 237 -2.18 5.24 8.25
N ILE A 238 -3.20 5.31 7.39
CA ILE A 238 -3.67 4.18 6.61
C ILE A 238 -3.13 4.33 5.18
N LEU A 239 -2.22 3.45 4.77
CA LEU A 239 -1.83 3.30 3.36
C LEU A 239 -2.96 2.56 2.64
N ALA A 240 -3.79 3.30 1.91
CA ALA A 240 -4.96 2.76 1.21
C ALA A 240 -4.56 2.19 -0.15
N TYR A 241 -4.25 0.89 -0.22
CA TYR A 241 -3.85 0.25 -1.46
C TYR A 241 -5.06 -0.08 -2.35
N SER A 242 -4.80 -0.23 -3.66
CA SER A 242 -5.83 -0.36 -4.70
C SER A 242 -6.92 0.73 -4.66
N PRO A 243 -6.54 2.02 -4.49
CA PRO A 243 -7.50 3.11 -4.27
C PRO A 243 -8.38 3.41 -5.50
N THR A 244 -8.07 2.82 -6.66
CA THR A 244 -8.85 2.95 -7.91
C THR A 244 -9.68 1.72 -8.23
N GLY A 245 -9.90 0.84 -7.25
CA GLY A 245 -10.64 -0.40 -7.45
C GLY A 245 -10.02 -1.30 -8.50
N LYS A 246 -8.72 -1.63 -8.33
CA LYS A 246 -7.91 -2.41 -9.29
C LYS A 246 -7.91 -1.84 -10.72
N GLY A 247 -8.11 -0.53 -10.86
CA GLY A 247 -8.17 0.19 -12.13
C GLY A 247 -9.57 0.40 -12.69
N MET A 248 -10.61 -0.20 -12.12
CA MET A 248 -11.99 -0.02 -12.58
C MET A 248 -12.45 1.43 -12.45
N LEU A 249 -12.20 2.06 -11.30
CA LEU A 249 -12.59 3.45 -11.04
C LEU A 249 -11.72 4.48 -11.79
N ALA A 250 -10.59 4.05 -12.36
CA ALA A 250 -9.76 4.90 -13.20
C ALA A 250 -10.38 5.12 -14.60
N GLY A 251 -11.39 4.32 -14.96
CA GLY A 251 -12.12 4.44 -16.23
C GLY A 251 -11.40 3.83 -17.43
N THR A 252 -10.29 3.11 -17.24
CA THR A 252 -9.54 2.43 -18.31
C THR A 252 -10.00 1.01 -18.58
N ILE A 253 -10.78 0.42 -17.67
CA ILE A 253 -11.35 -0.92 -17.79
C ILE A 253 -12.86 -0.73 -18.01
N GLN A 254 -13.34 -0.98 -19.23
CA GLN A 254 -14.74 -0.86 -19.65
C GLN A 254 -15.36 -2.21 -20.02
N SER A 255 -14.53 -3.21 -20.33
CA SER A 255 -14.92 -4.61 -20.48
C SER A 255 -13.93 -5.54 -19.78
N PRO A 256 -14.29 -6.81 -19.51
CA PRO A 256 -13.33 -7.81 -19.05
C PRO A 256 -12.15 -8.04 -20.00
N ASP A 257 -12.30 -7.73 -21.28
CA ASP A 257 -11.26 -7.87 -22.30
C ASP A 257 -10.18 -6.80 -22.21
N ASP A 258 -10.46 -5.67 -21.55
CA ASP A 258 -9.46 -4.63 -21.26
C ASP A 258 -8.44 -5.08 -20.21
N ILE A 259 -8.72 -6.18 -19.50
CA ILE A 259 -7.77 -6.80 -18.57
C ILE A 259 -6.79 -7.65 -19.38
N PRO A 260 -5.46 -7.40 -19.29
CA PRO A 260 -4.48 -8.16 -20.05
C PRO A 260 -4.52 -9.66 -19.79
N GLU A 261 -4.14 -10.45 -20.79
CA GLU A 261 -3.93 -11.88 -20.62
C GLU A 261 -2.86 -12.16 -19.55
N GLY A 262 -3.11 -13.15 -18.69
CA GLY A 262 -2.22 -13.48 -17.57
C GLY A 262 -2.31 -12.53 -16.37
N ASP A 263 -3.14 -11.48 -16.42
CA ASP A 263 -3.34 -10.58 -15.29
C ASP A 263 -4.17 -11.25 -14.18
N PRO A 264 -3.70 -11.27 -12.92
CA PRO A 264 -4.41 -11.88 -11.78
C PRO A 264 -5.84 -11.35 -11.58
N ARG A 265 -6.15 -10.13 -12.05
CA ARG A 265 -7.49 -9.55 -12.01
C ARG A 265 -8.53 -10.36 -12.78
N LYS A 266 -8.14 -11.13 -13.80
CA LYS A 266 -9.06 -12.04 -14.52
C LYS A 266 -9.64 -13.15 -13.64
N HIS A 267 -9.03 -13.41 -12.48
CA HIS A 267 -9.48 -14.43 -11.53
C HIS A 267 -10.20 -13.84 -10.31
N MET A 268 -10.52 -12.55 -10.31
CA MET A 268 -11.23 -11.89 -9.21
C MET A 268 -12.74 -11.87 -9.47
N ASP A 269 -13.54 -12.30 -8.49
CA ASP A 269 -15.01 -12.34 -8.62
C ASP A 269 -15.59 -10.96 -8.97
N ARG A 270 -15.07 -9.87 -8.38
CA ARG A 270 -15.50 -8.48 -8.66
C ARG A 270 -15.30 -8.03 -10.11
N LEU A 271 -14.43 -8.69 -10.85
CA LEU A 271 -14.05 -8.34 -12.22
C LEU A 271 -14.49 -9.39 -13.24
N ALA A 272 -15.43 -10.27 -12.86
CA ALA A 272 -15.92 -11.35 -13.70
C ALA A 272 -17.44 -11.29 -13.91
N GLY A 273 -17.90 -11.76 -15.07
CA GLY A 273 -19.32 -11.98 -15.39
C GLY A 273 -20.23 -10.79 -15.07
N GLU A 274 -21.38 -11.06 -14.44
CA GLU A 274 -22.36 -10.04 -14.06
C GLU A 274 -21.84 -9.08 -12.99
N ASN A 275 -20.90 -9.51 -12.13
CA ASN A 275 -20.29 -8.66 -11.12
C ASN A 275 -19.54 -7.49 -11.78
N PHE A 276 -18.83 -7.76 -12.88
CA PHE A 276 -18.15 -6.72 -13.65
C PHE A 276 -19.13 -5.65 -14.11
N THR A 277 -20.23 -6.06 -14.77
CA THR A 277 -21.25 -5.15 -15.29
C THR A 277 -21.90 -4.33 -14.19
N GLN A 278 -22.18 -4.94 -13.04
CA GLN A 278 -22.69 -4.23 -11.87
C GLN A 278 -21.67 -3.19 -11.38
N ASN A 279 -20.43 -3.60 -11.12
CA ASN A 279 -19.38 -2.75 -10.55
C ASN A 279 -18.96 -1.61 -11.50
N LEU A 280 -19.04 -1.80 -12.81
CA LEU A 280 -18.75 -0.77 -13.81
C LEU A 280 -19.67 0.46 -13.68
N LYS A 281 -20.90 0.29 -13.18
CA LYS A 281 -21.83 1.40 -12.93
C LYS A 281 -21.22 2.43 -11.98
N LEU A 282 -20.54 1.99 -10.92
CA LEU A 282 -19.86 2.91 -9.98
C LEU A 282 -18.76 3.70 -10.70
N ALA A 283 -17.99 3.07 -11.58
CA ALA A 283 -16.95 3.75 -12.36
C ALA A 283 -17.54 4.80 -13.33
N HIS A 284 -18.70 4.53 -13.92
CA HIS A 284 -19.40 5.49 -14.78
C HIS A 284 -19.89 6.71 -14.01
N GLU A 285 -20.44 6.52 -12.82
CA GLU A 285 -20.87 7.64 -11.96
C GLU A 285 -19.67 8.47 -11.48
N PHE A 286 -18.55 7.83 -11.13
CA PHE A 286 -17.30 8.55 -10.82
C PHE A 286 -16.78 9.36 -12.00
N ARG A 287 -16.89 8.84 -13.24
CA ARG A 287 -16.51 9.58 -14.45
C ARG A 287 -17.37 10.82 -14.62
N LYS A 288 -18.70 10.70 -14.49
CA LYS A 288 -19.61 11.86 -14.57
C LYS A 288 -19.30 12.91 -13.51
N ALA A 289 -19.08 12.49 -12.26
CA ALA A 289 -18.73 13.40 -11.18
C ALA A 289 -17.40 14.13 -11.43
N ALA A 290 -16.40 13.43 -11.97
CA ALA A 290 -15.10 14.01 -12.29
C ALA A 290 -15.16 15.01 -13.45
N GLU A 291 -16.00 14.74 -14.46
CA GLU A 291 -16.29 15.66 -15.57
C GLU A 291 -17.08 16.89 -15.12
N ALA A 292 -17.99 16.73 -14.16
CA ALA A 292 -18.82 17.81 -13.63
C ALA A 292 -18.09 18.72 -12.62
N HIS A 293 -16.99 18.24 -12.02
CA HIS A 293 -16.16 19.04 -11.11
C HIS A 293 -15.60 20.29 -11.81
N ASN A 294 -15.41 21.39 -11.07
CA ASN A 294 -14.91 22.65 -11.63
C ASN A 294 -13.62 23.12 -10.93
N PRO A 295 -12.45 23.10 -11.60
CA PRO A 295 -12.22 22.64 -12.99
C PRO A 295 -12.35 21.11 -13.11
N PRO A 296 -12.63 20.55 -14.30
CA PRO A 296 -12.72 19.10 -14.48
C PRO A 296 -11.45 18.37 -14.05
N VAL A 297 -11.61 17.20 -13.46
CA VAL A 297 -10.51 16.34 -12.98
C VAL A 297 -10.62 14.94 -13.56
N THR A 298 -9.59 14.11 -13.40
CA THR A 298 -9.71 12.69 -13.78
C THR A 298 -10.50 11.91 -12.73
N PRO A 299 -11.15 10.79 -13.10
CA PRO A 299 -11.82 9.91 -12.12
C PRO A 299 -10.87 9.40 -11.03
N THR A 300 -9.60 9.19 -11.39
CA THR A 300 -8.55 8.80 -10.44
C THR A 300 -8.28 9.92 -9.45
N GLN A 301 -8.07 11.15 -9.93
CA GLN A 301 -7.86 12.30 -9.06
C GLN A 301 -9.02 12.53 -8.09
N LEU A 302 -10.27 12.45 -8.58
CA LEU A 302 -11.45 12.59 -7.74
C LEU A 302 -11.51 11.50 -6.65
N GLY A 303 -11.29 10.23 -7.02
CA GLY A 303 -11.31 9.12 -6.06
C GLY A 303 -10.22 9.21 -5.00
N LEU A 304 -9.00 9.60 -5.38
CA LEU A 304 -7.88 9.79 -4.46
C LEU A 304 -8.14 10.96 -3.50
N ALA A 305 -8.62 12.10 -4.02
CA ALA A 305 -8.96 13.27 -3.21
C ALA A 305 -10.12 12.96 -2.25
N TRP A 306 -11.14 12.24 -2.72
CA TRP A 306 -12.25 11.79 -1.88
C TRP A 306 -11.78 10.89 -0.75
N LEU A 307 -10.84 9.96 -1.00
CA LEU A 307 -10.30 9.10 0.05
C LEU A 307 -9.61 9.90 1.16
N ILE A 308 -8.78 10.89 0.79
CA ILE A 308 -8.12 11.77 1.76
C ILE A 308 -9.19 12.52 2.58
N GLN A 309 -10.14 13.16 1.90
CA GLN A 309 -11.19 13.98 2.52
C GLN A 309 -12.29 13.16 3.23
N SER A 310 -12.26 11.83 3.13
CA SER A 310 -13.14 10.91 3.85
C SER A 310 -12.54 10.40 5.16
N SER A 311 -11.39 10.94 5.56
CA SER A 311 -10.86 10.73 6.91
C SER A 311 -11.80 11.35 7.96
N PRO A 312 -11.98 10.73 9.15
CA PRO A 312 -12.87 11.24 10.19
C PRO A 312 -12.50 12.63 10.69
N ASP A 313 -11.20 12.90 10.85
CA ASP A 313 -10.67 14.22 11.17
C ASP A 313 -10.20 14.94 9.88
N PRO A 314 -10.94 15.95 9.38
CA PRO A 314 -10.55 16.68 8.17
C PRO A 314 -9.31 17.56 8.38
N THR A 315 -8.93 17.86 9.62
CA THR A 315 -7.72 18.65 9.94
C THR A 315 -6.47 17.79 9.96
N ASN A 316 -6.62 16.48 10.18
CA ASN A 316 -5.54 15.50 10.09
C ASN A 316 -5.94 14.23 9.34
N PRO A 317 -6.08 14.30 8.00
CA PRO A 317 -6.50 13.17 7.19
C PRO A 317 -5.61 11.94 7.37
N VAL A 318 -6.22 10.86 7.88
CA VAL A 318 -5.48 9.65 8.23
C VAL A 318 -5.16 8.78 7.00
N ILE A 319 -6.02 8.83 6.00
CA ILE A 319 -5.95 8.00 4.80
C ILE A 319 -4.93 8.59 3.83
N VAL A 320 -3.98 7.76 3.41
CA VAL A 320 -2.94 8.05 2.42
C VAL A 320 -3.12 7.06 1.27
N PRO A 321 -3.80 7.45 0.17
CA PRO A 321 -3.94 6.59 -0.99
C PRO A 321 -2.58 6.13 -1.53
N LEU A 322 -2.50 4.86 -1.91
CA LEU A 322 -1.31 4.20 -2.44
C LEU A 322 -1.56 3.71 -3.89
N PRO A 323 -1.72 4.61 -4.87
CA PRO A 323 -1.81 4.22 -6.27
C PRO A 323 -0.45 3.76 -6.82
N GLY A 324 -0.47 2.83 -7.77
CA GLY A 324 0.69 2.41 -8.54
C GLY A 324 0.53 2.75 -10.03
N THR A 325 1.65 3.01 -10.71
CA THR A 325 1.68 3.22 -12.17
C THR A 325 3.11 3.08 -12.69
N SER A 326 3.27 2.77 -13.97
CA SER A 326 4.54 2.82 -14.70
C SER A 326 4.68 4.07 -15.57
N LYS A 327 3.78 5.05 -15.44
CA LYS A 327 3.76 6.26 -16.28
C LYS A 327 4.03 7.50 -15.44
N ALA A 328 5.13 8.19 -15.71
CA ALA A 328 5.53 9.42 -15.01
C ALA A 328 4.45 10.51 -14.99
N ALA A 329 3.71 10.68 -16.09
CA ALA A 329 2.59 11.62 -16.14
C ALA A 329 1.47 11.26 -15.16
N ARG A 330 1.16 9.96 -15.00
CA ARG A 330 0.15 9.48 -14.05
C ARG A 330 0.63 9.57 -12.61
N ALA A 331 1.92 9.37 -12.35
CA ALA A 331 2.49 9.58 -11.03
C ALA A 331 2.29 11.03 -10.56
N ARG A 332 2.57 12.02 -11.43
CA ARG A 332 2.32 13.44 -11.13
C ARG A 332 0.84 13.75 -10.96
N GLU A 333 0.00 13.27 -11.88
CA GLU A 333 -1.47 13.46 -11.82
C GLU A 333 -2.06 12.92 -10.50
N ASN A 334 -1.63 11.74 -10.08
CA ASN A 334 -2.07 11.11 -8.82
C ASN A 334 -1.64 11.92 -7.60
N ALA A 335 -0.39 12.40 -7.56
CA ALA A 335 0.12 13.18 -6.45
C ALA A 335 -0.61 14.53 -6.30
N GLN A 336 -1.01 15.15 -7.42
CA GLN A 336 -1.82 16.37 -7.43
C GLN A 336 -3.22 16.18 -6.83
N ALA A 337 -3.73 14.95 -6.71
CA ALA A 337 -4.98 14.70 -6.01
C ALA A 337 -4.93 15.16 -4.54
N ALA A 338 -3.74 15.21 -3.94
CA ALA A 338 -3.52 15.71 -2.58
C ALA A 338 -3.89 17.19 -2.39
N THR A 339 -3.88 17.99 -3.47
CA THR A 339 -4.18 19.43 -3.43
C THR A 339 -5.59 19.76 -3.89
N LEU A 340 -6.37 18.75 -4.31
CA LEU A 340 -7.73 18.96 -4.78
C LEU A 340 -8.66 19.16 -3.59
N HIS A 341 -9.50 20.19 -3.68
CA HIS A 341 -10.62 20.42 -2.80
C HIS A 341 -11.89 19.93 -3.49
N ILE A 342 -12.66 19.06 -2.82
CA ILE A 342 -13.99 18.66 -3.30
C ILE A 342 -14.96 19.49 -2.47
N ASP A 343 -15.79 20.28 -3.12
CA ASP A 343 -16.79 21.09 -2.42
C ASP A 343 -17.83 20.19 -1.70
N ALA A 344 -18.55 20.78 -0.74
CA ALA A 344 -19.46 20.03 0.11
C ALA A 344 -20.62 19.37 -0.66
N GLU A 345 -21.09 19.98 -1.74
CA GLU A 345 -22.18 19.44 -2.56
C GLU A 345 -21.70 18.22 -3.35
N THR A 346 -20.60 18.37 -4.09
CA THR A 346 -19.96 17.28 -4.83
C THR A 346 -19.58 16.14 -3.89
N LYS A 347 -19.01 16.44 -2.71
CA LYS A 347 -18.66 15.41 -1.72
C LYS A 347 -19.90 14.66 -1.24
N SER A 348 -20.97 15.36 -0.88
CA SER A 348 -22.24 14.75 -0.43
C SER A 348 -22.86 13.85 -1.50
N GLN A 349 -22.78 14.22 -2.77
CA GLN A 349 -23.24 13.40 -3.89
C GLN A 349 -22.42 12.12 -4.02
N ILE A 350 -21.09 12.22 -3.96
CA ILE A 350 -20.19 11.05 -4.03
C ILE A 350 -20.39 10.13 -2.81
N ASP A 351 -20.52 10.70 -1.60
CA ASP A 351 -20.77 9.95 -0.37
C ASP A 351 -22.09 9.17 -0.45
N SER A 352 -23.15 9.80 -0.98
CA SER A 352 -24.46 9.16 -1.18
C SER A 352 -24.40 8.03 -2.22
N LEU A 353 -23.69 8.27 -3.34
CA LEU A 353 -23.47 7.27 -4.37
C LEU A 353 -22.77 6.02 -3.78
N ILE A 354 -21.68 6.22 -3.05
CA ILE A 354 -20.88 5.13 -2.48
C ILE A 354 -21.68 4.38 -1.41
N SER A 355 -22.37 5.09 -0.53
CA SER A 355 -23.15 4.47 0.55
C SER A 355 -24.34 3.65 0.01
N GLY A 356 -24.91 4.07 -1.12
CA GLY A 356 -25.99 3.33 -1.80
C GLY A 356 -25.53 2.23 -2.75
N PHE A 357 -24.23 2.12 -3.02
CA PHE A 357 -23.71 1.19 -4.02
C PHE A 357 -23.23 -0.12 -3.40
N GLN A 358 -23.87 -1.23 -3.76
CA GLN A 358 -23.42 -2.56 -3.39
C GLN A 358 -22.47 -3.13 -4.46
N VAL A 359 -21.21 -3.28 -4.09
CA VAL A 359 -20.20 -3.97 -4.91
C VAL A 359 -20.50 -5.47 -4.97
N ALA A 360 -20.54 -6.01 -6.18
CA ALA A 360 -20.84 -7.40 -6.43
C ALA A 360 -19.57 -8.25 -6.54
N GLY A 361 -19.62 -9.47 -5.99
CA GLY A 361 -18.48 -10.40 -5.95
C GLY A 361 -17.49 -10.17 -4.80
N GLY A 362 -16.78 -11.23 -4.42
CA GLY A 362 -15.72 -11.15 -3.41
C GLY A 362 -14.44 -10.48 -3.91
N ARG A 363 -13.64 -9.93 -2.98
CA ARG A 363 -12.31 -9.31 -3.27
C ARG A 363 -11.38 -10.23 -4.07
N TYR A 364 -11.43 -11.51 -3.72
CA TYR A 364 -10.72 -12.61 -4.38
C TYR A 364 -11.74 -13.68 -4.75
N ASN A 365 -11.37 -14.67 -5.58
CA ASN A 365 -12.23 -15.84 -5.81
C ASN A 365 -12.35 -16.74 -4.57
N GLU A 366 -13.29 -17.68 -4.62
CA GLU A 366 -13.56 -18.61 -3.52
C GLU A 366 -12.32 -19.38 -3.06
N ALA A 367 -11.55 -19.94 -3.99
CA ALA A 367 -10.34 -20.69 -3.68
C ALA A 367 -9.34 -19.83 -2.89
N ALA A 368 -9.11 -18.58 -3.31
CA ALA A 368 -8.22 -17.67 -2.62
C ALA A 368 -8.74 -17.28 -1.23
N ARG A 369 -10.05 -17.05 -1.07
CA ARG A 369 -10.66 -16.73 0.25
C ARG A 369 -10.54 -17.88 1.25
N GLN A 370 -10.61 -19.13 0.81
CA GLN A 370 -10.44 -20.29 1.68
C GLN A 370 -8.99 -20.44 2.21
N HIS A 371 -8.01 -19.92 1.47
CA HIS A 371 -6.58 -20.04 1.81
C HIS A 371 -5.97 -18.74 2.34
N SER A 372 -6.69 -17.62 2.28
CA SER A 372 -6.26 -16.31 2.77
C SER A 372 -7.24 -15.84 3.83
N LYS A 373 -6.90 -16.02 5.11
CA LYS A 373 -7.61 -15.36 6.21
C LYS A 373 -7.23 -13.88 6.21
N LEU A 374 -8.07 -13.05 5.59
CA LEU A 374 -7.97 -11.61 5.76
C LEU A 374 -8.40 -11.27 7.18
N TRP A 375 -7.82 -10.20 7.74
CA TRP A 375 -8.22 -9.59 9.02
C TRP A 375 -7.75 -10.29 10.29
N GLY A 376 -7.31 -11.55 10.21
CA GLY A 376 -6.80 -12.33 11.35
C GLY A 376 -7.92 -12.74 12.27
#